data_AF-A0A957JNQ5-F1
#
_entry.id   AF-A0A957JNQ5-F1
#
_cell.length_a   1.000
_cell.length_b   1.000
_cell.length_c   1.000
_cell.angle_alpha   90.00
_cell.angle_beta   90.00
_cell.angle_gamma   90.00
#
_symmetry.space_group_name_H-M   'P 1'
#
loop_
_entity.id
_entity.type
_entity.pdbx_description
1 polymer ?
#
loop_
_entity_poly.entity_id
_entity_poly.type
_entity_poly.pdbx_seq_one_letter_code
_entity_poly.pdbx_strand_id
1 'polypeptide(L)' 'MSKTFILDLATNQRVALFNPRQQNWNTHFAWSEDGVYVLGKTAVGRATVDALQMNNHRIVKSRFLWVAAGWHPPADV' A
#
# COMPACT_ATOMS: atom_id res chain seq x y z
N MET A 1 -21.29 6.59 -2.19
CA MET A 1 -20.44 7.53 -2.95
C MET A 1 -19.07 6.90 -3.14
N SER A 2 -18.58 6.77 -4.38
CA SER A 2 -17.20 6.30 -4.63
C SER A 2 -16.23 7.40 -4.22
N LYS A 3 -15.39 7.15 -3.22
CA LYS A 3 -14.41 8.13 -2.72
C LYS A 3 -13.16 8.06 -3.59
N THR A 4 -13.17 8.76 -4.72
CA THR A 4 -12.07 8.71 -5.70
C THR A 4 -10.85 9.53 -5.29
N PHE A 5 -11.01 10.48 -4.35
CA PHE A 5 -9.95 11.42 -3.94
C PHE A 5 -9.75 11.45 -2.43
N ILE A 6 -8.49 11.48 -2.01
CA ILE A 6 -8.06 11.46 -0.61
C ILE A 6 -6.89 12.44 -0.43
N LEU A 7 -6.78 12.96 0.79
CA LEU A 7 -5.70 13.85 1.19
C LEU A 7 -4.49 13.02 1.58
N ASP A 8 -3.34 13.23 0.95
CA ASP A 8 -2.06 12.74 1.45
C ASP A 8 -1.66 13.59 2.66
N LEU A 9 -1.69 13.01 3.86
CA LEU A 9 -1.44 13.73 5.11
C LEU A 9 0.00 14.25 5.21
N ALA A 10 0.95 13.65 4.49
CA ALA A 10 2.34 14.11 4.50
C ALA A 10 2.56 15.41 3.71
N THR A 11 1.76 15.64 2.66
CA THR A 11 1.94 16.77 1.74
C THR A 11 0.74 17.72 1.70
N ASN A 12 -0.36 17.36 2.37
CA ASN A 12 -1.64 18.03 2.33
C ASN A 12 -2.24 18.17 0.90
N GLN A 13 -1.80 17.30 -0.03
CA GLN A 13 -2.28 17.30 -1.41
C GLN A 13 -3.51 16.40 -1.57
N ARG A 14 -4.51 16.88 -2.30
CA ARG A 14 -5.66 16.07 -2.69
C ARG A 14 -5.29 15.23 -3.92
N VAL A 15 -5.17 13.92 -3.75
CA VAL A 15 -4.76 12.97 -4.78
C VAL A 15 -5.86 11.96 -5.07
N ALA A 16 -5.86 11.37 -6.26
CA ALA A 16 -6.72 10.24 -6.56
C ALA A 16 -6.21 8.98 -5.84
N LEU A 17 -7.13 8.07 -5.51
CA LEU A 17 -6.77 6.71 -5.10
C LEU A 17 -6.09 5.96 -6.26
N PHE A 18 -5.20 5.04 -5.92
CA PHE A 18 -4.54 4.19 -6.88
C PHE A 18 -5.55 3.38 -7.72
N ASN A 19 -5.37 3.41 -9.04
CA ASN A 19 -6.15 2.64 -10.00
C ASN A 19 -5.28 1.53 -10.61
N PRO A 20 -5.41 0.27 -10.17
CA PRO A 20 -4.59 -0.84 -10.67
C PRO A 20 -4.79 -1.13 -12.16
N ARG A 21 -5.87 -0.63 -12.79
CA ARG A 21 -6.11 -0.78 -14.24
C ARG A 21 -5.32 0.19 -15.11
N GLN A 22 -4.76 1.25 -14.50
CA GLN A 22 -4.10 2.34 -15.23
C GLN A 22 -2.70 2.66 -14.67
N GLN A 23 -2.41 2.27 -13.43
CA GLN A 23 -1.19 2.63 -12.73
C GLN A 23 -0.39 1.39 -12.36
N ASN A 24 0.94 1.50 -12.47
CA ASN A 24 1.86 0.43 -12.10
C ASN A 24 2.05 0.39 -10.57
N TRP A 25 1.89 -0.80 -9.97
CA TRP A 25 2.06 -1.01 -8.53
C TRP A 25 3.46 -0.59 -8.04
N ASN A 26 4.50 -1.03 -8.74
CA ASN A 26 5.91 -0.76 -8.42
C ASN A 26 6.30 0.71 -8.60
N THR A 27 5.47 1.56 -9.21
CA THR A 27 5.71 3.01 -9.16
C THR A 27 5.25 3.60 -7.82
N HIS A 28 4.13 3.13 -7.30
CA HIS A 28 3.46 3.77 -6.16
C HIS A 28 3.76 3.12 -4.82
N PHE A 29 4.14 1.84 -4.82
CA PHE A 29 4.29 1.04 -3.62
C PHE A 29 5.61 0.25 -3.60
N ALA A 30 6.02 -0.12 -2.41
CA ALA A 30 7.06 -1.12 -2.15
C ALA A 30 6.67 -1.93 -0.91
N TRP A 31 7.28 -3.10 -0.75
CA TRP A 31 7.26 -3.81 0.52
C TRP A 31 8.36 -3.24 1.43
N SER A 32 8.12 -3.24 2.74
CA SER A 32 9.19 -3.04 3.73
C SER A 32 10.20 -4.19 3.66
N GLU A 33 11.40 -3.98 4.21
CA GLU A 33 12.46 -5.01 4.20
C GLU A 33 12.04 -6.33 4.84
N ASP A 34 11.19 -6.27 5.87
CA ASP A 34 10.60 -7.45 6.52
C ASP A 34 9.41 -8.05 5.75
N GLY A 35 8.98 -7.45 4.63
CA GLY A 35 7.85 -7.89 3.82
C GLY A 35 6.46 -7.69 4.47
N VAL A 36 6.37 -7.05 5.63
CA VAL A 36 5.12 -7.00 6.40
C VAL A 36 4.24 -5.80 6.04
N TYR A 37 4.86 -4.68 5.69
CA TYR A 37 4.19 -3.41 5.43
C TYR A 37 4.23 -3.03 3.95
N VAL A 38 3.13 -2.45 3.47
CA VAL A 38 3.11 -1.75 2.18
C VAL A 38 3.54 -0.31 2.43
N LEU A 39 4.62 0.11 1.78
CA LEU A 39 5.16 1.46 1.83
C LEU A 39 4.70 2.26 0.61
N GLY A 40 4.06 3.40 0.83
CA GLY A 40 3.68 4.34 -0.24
C GLY A 40 4.87 5.21 -0.66
N LYS A 41 5.36 5.04 -1.90
CA LYS A 41 6.49 5.80 -2.47
C LYS A 41 6.09 7.18 -3.00
N THR A 42 4.82 7.37 -3.30
CA THR A 42 4.24 8.60 -3.88
C THR A 42 3.09 9.11 -3.02
N ALA A 43 2.63 10.34 -3.25
CA ALA A 43 1.45 10.88 -2.57
C ALA A 43 0.20 10.01 -2.79
N VAL A 44 -0.02 9.53 -4.03
CA VAL A 44 -1.08 8.54 -4.36
C VAL A 44 -0.90 7.26 -3.54
N GLY A 45 0.33 6.74 -3.46
CA GLY A 45 0.65 5.52 -2.72
C GLY A 45 0.34 5.66 -1.22
N ARG A 46 0.86 6.70 -0.57
CA ARG A 46 0.63 6.96 0.87
C ARG A 46 -0.86 7.16 1.17
N ALA A 47 -1.52 8.04 0.40
CA ALA A 47 -2.94 8.28 0.55
C ALA A 47 -3.76 6.98 0.36
N THR A 48 -3.36 6.11 -0.57
CA THR A 48 -4.04 4.81 -0.80
C THR A 48 -3.81 3.84 0.36
N VAL A 49 -2.58 3.73 0.88
CA VAL A 49 -2.26 2.86 2.02
C VAL A 49 -3.13 3.22 3.22
N ASP A 50 -3.24 4.52 3.53
CA ASP A 50 -4.02 5.02 4.66
C ASP A 50 -5.52 4.82 4.44
N ALA A 51 -6.00 5.21 3.25
CA ALA A 51 -7.40 5.15 2.87
C ALA A 51 -8.00 3.75 2.87
N LEU A 52 -7.28 2.80 2.30
CA LEU A 52 -7.70 1.41 2.19
C LEU A 52 -7.25 0.59 3.39
N GLN A 53 -6.59 1.23 4.37
CA GLN A 53 -6.06 0.60 5.57
C GLN A 53 -5.22 -0.65 5.25
N MET A 54 -4.34 -0.54 4.25
CA MET A 54 -3.57 -1.68 3.72
C MET A 54 -2.60 -2.29 4.73
N ASN A 55 -2.31 -1.55 5.81
CA ASN A 55 -1.47 -1.96 6.93
C ASN A 55 -2.26 -2.04 8.25
N ASN A 56 -3.57 -2.32 8.22
CA ASN A 56 -4.30 -2.57 9.45
C ASN A 56 -3.76 -3.80 10.20
N HIS A 57 -3.99 -3.85 11.51
CA HIS A 57 -3.42 -4.86 12.40
C HIS A 57 -3.67 -6.32 11.95
N ARG A 58 -4.83 -6.60 11.32
CA ARG A 58 -5.17 -7.97 10.88
C ARG A 58 -4.33 -8.38 9.67
N ILE A 59 -4.21 -7.48 8.69
CA ILE A 59 -3.43 -7.74 7.48
C ILE A 59 -1.94 -7.89 7.81
N VAL A 60 -1.41 -6.99 8.65
CA VAL A 60 -0.02 -7.02 9.12
C VAL A 60 0.27 -8.34 9.85
N LYS A 61 -0.62 -8.77 10.75
CA LYS A 61 -0.46 -10.04 11.47
C LYS A 61 -0.46 -11.25 10.53
N SER A 62 -1.30 -11.27 9.50
CA SER A 62 -1.30 -12.35 8.50
C SER A 62 0.00 -12.36 7.70
N ARG A 63 0.47 -11.20 7.22
CA ARG A 63 1.73 -11.10 6.47
C ARG A 63 2.93 -11.52 7.29
N PHE A 64 2.97 -11.17 8.59
CA PHE A 64 4.01 -11.65 9.50
C PHE A 64 4.11 -13.18 9.51
N LEU A 65 2.97 -13.87 9.60
CA LEU A 65 2.93 -15.34 9.55
C LEU A 65 3.33 -15.88 8.16
N TRP A 66 2.95 -15.21 7.08
CA TRP A 66 3.31 -15.62 5.72
C TRP A 66 4.79 -15.43 5.41
N VAL A 67 5.40 -14.35 5.89
CA VAL A 67 6.84 -14.12 5.81
C VAL A 67 7.58 -15.22 6.57
N ALA A 68 7.14 -15.55 7.80
CA ALA A 68 7.72 -16.65 8.56
C ALA A 68 7.58 -18.02 7.86
N ALA A 69 6.54 -18.20 7.04
CA ALA A 69 6.33 -19.39 6.22
C ALA A 69 7.03 -19.34 4.83
N GLY A 70 7.68 -18.23 4.47
CA GLY A 70 8.34 -18.04 3.17
C GLY A 70 7.39 -17.80 2.00
N TRP A 71 6.12 -17.46 2.25
CA TRP A 71 5.11 -17.19 1.20
C TRP A 71 5.05 -15.73 0.75
N HIS A 72 5.73 -14.84 1.47
CA HIS A 72 5.65 -13.40 1.28
C HIS A 72 7.00 -12.72 1.62
N PRO A 73 7.37 -11.59 0.98
CA PRO A 73 6.67 -10.91 -0.13
C PRO A 73 6.66 -11.74 -1.42
N PRO A 74 5.72 -11.51 -2.36
CA PRO A 74 5.82 -12.11 -3.68
C PRO A 74 7.11 -11.63 -4.34
N ALA A 75 7.76 -12.49 -5.12
CA ALA A 75 8.79 -12.03 -6.04
C ALA A 75 8.18 -10.95 -6.96
N ASP A 76 8.94 -9.90 -7.29
CA ASP A 76 8.48 -8.87 -8.21
C ASP A 76 7.99 -9.54 -9.50
N VAL A 77 6.69 -9.42 -9.78
CA VAL A 77 6.03 -9.89 -11.02
C VAL A 77 5.97 -8.77 -12.04
#